data_AF-A0A159SL39-F1
#
_entry.id   AF-A0A159SL39-F1
#
_cell.length_a   1.000
_cell.length_b   1.000
_cell.length_c   1.000
_cell.angle_alpha   90.00
_cell.angle_beta   90.00
_cell.angle_gamma   90.00
#
_symmetry.space_group_name_H-M   'P 1'
#
loop_
_entity.id
_entity.type
_entity.pdbx_description
1 polymer ?
#
loop_
_entity_poly.entity_id
_entity_poly.type
_entity_poly.pdbx_seq_one_letter_code
_entity_poly.pdbx_strand_id
1 'polypeptide(L)'
;CSVNRKKSDCSTGCNNECYTYRSLINRQRYEVSILGKKYIKVVRYTIFRRKIVQPDNALDFLKLNCSECKDIDFKPFFEFEYGKYEEKCMCQSYIDLKIQFKNNDICSFNAQTDTVSSDKRFCLEKKEFKPWKCDKNSFETVHHKGVCVSPRRQGFCLGNLNYLLNDDIYNVHNSQLLIEIIMASKQEGKLLWKKHGTILDNQNACKYINDSYVDYKDIVIGNDLWNDNNSIKVQNNLNLIFERNFGYKVGRNKLFKTIKELKN
;
A
#
# COMPACT_ATOMS: atom_id res chain seq x y z
N CYS A 1 23.41 12.52 8.93
CA CYS A 1 22.20 13.01 8.25
C CYS A 1 21.59 14.18 9.05
N SER A 2 22.35 15.24 9.34
CA SER A 2 21.91 16.33 10.23
C SER A 2 20.76 17.10 9.58
N VAL A 3 19.59 17.08 10.23
CA VAL A 3 18.43 17.90 9.90
C VAL A 3 18.05 17.84 8.42
N ASN A 4 17.46 16.70 8.02
CA ASN A 4 16.87 16.51 6.70
C ASN A 4 15.56 17.34 6.52
N ARG A 5 15.53 18.60 6.99
CA ARG A 5 14.36 19.51 6.95
C ARG A 5 13.87 19.77 5.52
N LYS A 6 14.71 19.55 4.51
CA LYS A 6 14.37 19.66 3.07
C LYS A 6 14.44 18.32 2.32
N LYS A 7 14.69 17.21 3.01
CA LYS A 7 14.84 15.86 2.42
C LYS A 7 15.90 15.74 1.31
N SER A 8 16.93 16.59 1.32
CA SER A 8 17.89 16.79 0.22
C SER A 8 19.32 16.30 0.48
N ASP A 9 19.68 15.92 1.71
CA ASP A 9 21.04 15.48 2.04
C ASP A 9 21.19 13.97 1.82
N CYS A 10 21.42 13.60 0.56
CA CYS A 10 21.69 12.23 0.10
C CYS A 10 23.20 11.99 -0.09
N SER A 11 24.03 12.60 0.75
CA SER A 11 25.48 12.37 0.72
C SER A 11 25.80 10.87 0.85
N THR A 12 26.81 10.40 0.11
CA THR A 12 27.21 8.98 0.04
C THR A 12 27.46 8.37 1.42
N GLY A 13 27.97 9.17 2.37
CA GLY A 13 28.14 8.78 3.76
C GLY A 13 26.83 8.53 4.51
N CYS A 14 25.83 9.40 4.39
CA CYS A 14 24.52 9.20 5.04
C CYS A 14 23.79 7.97 4.48
N ASN A 15 23.84 7.76 3.16
CA ASN A 15 23.23 6.60 2.52
C ASN A 15 23.85 5.27 3.00
N ASN A 16 25.17 5.16 3.08
CA ASN A 16 25.83 3.94 3.53
C ASN A 16 25.47 3.59 4.98
N GLU A 17 25.42 4.58 5.87
CA GLU A 17 25.01 4.40 7.26
C GLU A 17 23.54 3.99 7.36
N CYS A 18 22.65 4.61 6.57
CA CYS A 18 21.24 4.26 6.52
C CYS A 18 21.01 2.84 5.94
N TYR A 19 21.77 2.41 4.93
CA TYR A 19 21.71 1.04 4.42
C TYR A 19 22.19 0.01 5.45
N THR A 20 23.28 0.33 6.15
CA THR A 20 23.78 -0.51 7.25
C THR A 20 22.74 -0.61 8.36
N TYR A 21 22.14 0.52 8.75
CA TYR A 21 21.09 0.56 9.76
C TYR A 21 19.83 -0.20 9.34
N ARG A 22 19.35 -0.04 8.09
CA ARG A 22 18.24 -0.81 7.53
C ARG A 22 18.51 -2.30 7.58
N SER A 23 19.73 -2.72 7.23
CA SER A 23 20.12 -4.13 7.25
C SER A 23 20.10 -4.70 8.67
N LEU A 24 20.57 -3.91 9.65
CA LEU A 24 20.46 -4.23 11.06
C LEU A 24 18.99 -4.35 11.50
N ILE A 25 18.13 -3.37 11.15
CA ILE A 25 16.71 -3.39 11.48
C ILE A 25 16.01 -4.61 10.90
N ASN A 26 16.28 -4.95 9.63
CA ASN A 26 15.70 -6.12 8.98
C ASN A 26 16.13 -7.43 9.67
N ARG A 27 17.41 -7.56 10.04
CA ARG A 27 17.90 -8.72 10.78
C ARG A 27 17.22 -8.83 12.15
N GLN A 28 17.18 -7.74 12.89
CA GLN A 28 16.56 -7.70 14.21
C GLN A 28 15.06 -8.02 14.16
N ARG A 29 14.32 -7.50 13.16
CA ARG A 29 12.90 -7.83 12.94
C ARG A 29 12.68 -9.32 12.74
N TYR A 30 13.54 -9.93 11.91
CA TYR A 30 13.48 -11.37 11.65
C TYR A 30 13.72 -12.18 12.93
N GLU A 31 14.77 -11.84 13.69
CA GLU A 31 15.10 -12.50 14.95
C GLU A 31 13.98 -12.35 16.00
N VAL A 32 13.47 -11.14 16.18
CA VAL A 32 12.36 -10.84 17.10
C VAL A 32 11.08 -11.60 16.69
N SER A 33 10.79 -11.70 15.39
CA SER A 33 9.65 -12.49 14.89
C SER A 33 9.76 -13.98 15.26
N ILE A 34 10.95 -14.57 15.10
CA ILE A 34 11.19 -15.98 15.46
C ILE A 34 11.09 -16.18 16.97
N LEU A 35 11.78 -15.35 17.75
CA LEU A 35 11.82 -15.46 19.21
C LEU A 35 10.44 -15.20 19.82
N GLY A 36 9.71 -14.21 19.32
CA GLY A 36 8.35 -13.92 19.74
C GLY A 36 7.39 -15.09 19.51
N LYS A 37 7.48 -15.76 18.35
CA LYS A 37 6.70 -16.99 18.08
C LYS A 37 7.03 -18.12 19.05
N LYS A 38 8.31 -18.30 19.40
CA LYS A 38 8.73 -19.32 20.39
C LYS A 38 8.22 -18.98 21.78
N TYR A 39 8.32 -17.72 22.20
CA TYR A 39 7.81 -17.23 23.48
C TYR A 39 6.31 -17.54 23.65
N ILE A 40 5.49 -17.19 22.66
CA ILE A 40 4.03 -17.45 22.70
C ILE A 40 3.73 -18.95 22.85
N LYS A 41 4.48 -19.84 22.18
CA LYS A 41 4.31 -21.29 22.33
C LYS A 41 4.57 -21.76 23.76
N VAL A 42 5.64 -21.26 24.37
CA VAL A 42 5.99 -21.59 25.77
C VAL A 42 4.93 -21.06 26.72
N VAL A 43 4.56 -19.78 26.60
CA VAL A 43 3.54 -19.14 27.46
C VAL A 43 2.20 -19.86 27.36
N ARG A 44 1.75 -20.22 26.16
CA ARG A 44 0.51 -21.00 25.97
C ARG A 44 0.58 -22.34 26.70
N TYR A 45 1.70 -23.07 26.53
CA TYR A 45 1.89 -24.35 27.22
C TYR A 45 1.85 -24.21 28.75
N THR A 46 2.43 -23.15 29.34
CA THR A 46 2.36 -22.89 30.78
C THR A 46 0.97 -22.45 31.26
N ILE A 47 0.22 -21.66 30.47
CA ILE A 47 -1.16 -21.27 30.78
C ILE A 47 -2.06 -22.51 30.86
N PHE A 48 -1.94 -23.45 29.93
CA PHE A 48 -2.71 -24.72 29.95
C PHE A 48 -2.45 -25.57 31.21
N ARG A 49 -1.35 -25.33 31.94
CA ARG A 49 -1.01 -25.99 33.21
C ARG A 49 -1.37 -25.20 34.49
N ARG A 50 -2.28 -24.21 34.41
CA ARG A 50 -2.89 -23.43 35.53
C ARG A 50 -2.09 -22.26 36.13
N LYS A 51 -1.03 -21.73 35.52
CA LYS A 51 -0.47 -20.42 35.91
C LYS A 51 -0.58 -19.42 34.76
N ILE A 52 -1.43 -18.40 34.97
CA ILE A 52 -1.51 -17.23 34.09
C ILE A 52 -0.27 -16.39 34.37
N VAL A 53 0.74 -16.46 33.49
CA VAL A 53 1.89 -15.56 33.52
C VAL A 53 1.65 -14.52 32.45
N GLN A 54 1.25 -13.32 32.87
CA GLN A 54 1.28 -12.13 32.02
C GLN A 54 2.75 -11.70 31.82
N PRO A 55 3.11 -11.12 30.67
CA PRO A 55 2.28 -10.81 29.50
C PRO A 55 2.21 -11.94 28.46
N ASP A 56 1.11 -11.99 27.70
CA ASP A 56 0.85 -13.01 26.67
C ASP A 56 1.47 -12.70 25.29
N ASN A 57 2.14 -11.56 25.17
CA ASN A 57 2.84 -11.15 23.97
C ASN A 57 4.30 -10.77 24.29
N ALA A 58 5.19 -11.10 23.36
CA ALA A 58 6.63 -10.95 23.55
C ALA A 58 7.05 -9.47 23.66
N LEU A 59 6.30 -8.55 23.08
CA LEU A 59 6.64 -7.12 23.10
C LEU A 59 6.39 -6.52 24.48
N ASP A 60 5.25 -6.81 25.08
CA ASP A 60 4.93 -6.38 26.44
C ASP A 60 5.82 -7.09 27.45
N PHE A 61 6.24 -8.33 27.17
CA PHE A 61 7.27 -9.00 27.97
C PHE A 61 8.56 -8.20 27.97
N LEU A 62 9.02 -7.77 26.79
CA LEU A 62 10.21 -6.94 26.66
C LEU A 62 10.02 -5.58 27.36
N LYS A 63 8.87 -4.92 27.18
CA LYS A 63 8.60 -3.63 27.86
C LYS A 63 8.61 -3.74 29.38
N LEU A 64 8.08 -4.83 29.93
CA LEU A 64 8.00 -5.05 31.38
C LEU A 64 9.34 -5.48 31.98
N ASN A 65 10.14 -6.27 31.25
CA ASN A 65 11.32 -6.92 31.81
C ASN A 65 12.66 -6.37 31.30
N CYS A 66 12.69 -5.64 30.20
CA CYS A 66 13.91 -5.00 29.70
C CYS A 66 14.04 -3.58 30.28
N SER A 67 14.82 -3.45 31.35
CA SER A 67 15.13 -2.16 31.98
C SER A 67 15.79 -1.16 31.02
N GLU A 68 16.61 -1.66 30.10
CA GLU A 68 17.31 -0.86 29.07
C GLU A 68 16.40 -0.44 27.90
N CYS A 69 15.24 -1.11 27.73
CA CYS A 69 14.34 -0.87 26.62
C CYS A 69 13.21 0.12 26.95
N LYS A 70 13.20 0.72 28.15
CA LYS A 70 12.11 1.59 28.62
C LYS A 70 11.85 2.78 27.71
N ASP A 71 12.90 3.34 27.13
CA ASP A 71 12.83 4.50 26.23
C ASP A 71 12.74 4.12 24.74
N ILE A 72 12.63 2.81 24.44
CA ILE A 72 12.50 2.33 23.07
C ILE A 72 11.03 2.35 22.67
N ASP A 73 10.69 3.28 21.77
CA ASP A 73 9.47 3.14 21.00
C ASP A 73 9.65 2.06 19.93
N PHE A 74 9.10 0.88 20.20
CA PHE A 74 9.14 -0.25 19.28
C PHE A 74 8.24 -0.06 18.06
N LYS A 75 7.33 0.91 18.08
CA LYS A 75 6.41 1.17 16.98
C LYS A 75 7.16 1.54 15.69
N PRO A 76 8.05 2.57 15.67
CA PRO A 76 8.95 2.83 14.55
C PRO A 76 9.74 1.60 14.09
N PHE A 77 10.22 0.78 15.04
CA PHE A 77 11.01 -0.40 14.74
C PHE A 77 10.26 -1.41 13.88
N PHE A 78 8.93 -1.54 13.97
CA PHE A 78 8.13 -2.43 13.12
C PHE A 78 7.45 -1.74 11.94
N GLU A 79 7.22 -0.43 12.04
CA GLU A 79 6.46 0.31 11.03
C GLU A 79 7.31 0.87 9.88
N PHE A 80 8.58 1.22 10.13
CA PHE A 80 9.40 2.02 9.22
C PHE A 80 10.65 1.31 8.72
N GLU A 81 11.02 1.47 7.44
CA GLU A 81 12.15 0.75 6.83
C GLU A 81 13.48 1.01 7.55
N TYR A 82 13.67 2.24 8.01
CA TYR A 82 14.81 2.70 8.80
C TYR A 82 14.42 3.00 10.25
N GLY A 83 13.41 2.30 10.79
CA GLY A 83 13.05 2.39 12.21
C GLY A 83 12.83 3.82 12.71
N LYS A 84 13.44 4.15 13.86
CA LYS A 84 13.37 5.50 14.45
C LYS A 84 14.08 6.60 13.64
N TYR A 85 14.82 6.23 12.59
CA TYR A 85 15.55 7.15 11.73
C TYR A 85 14.94 7.29 10.34
N GLU A 86 13.71 6.83 10.14
CA GLU A 86 12.98 6.95 8.88
C GLU A 86 13.10 8.35 8.26
N GLU A 87 12.77 9.40 9.00
CA GLU A 87 12.83 10.77 8.47
C GLU A 87 14.26 11.25 8.11
N LYS A 88 15.27 10.66 8.75
CA LYS A 88 16.69 10.99 8.51
C LYS A 88 17.27 10.19 7.35
N CYS A 89 16.78 8.97 7.13
CA CYS A 89 17.29 8.02 6.15
C CYS A 89 16.48 7.95 4.86
N MET A 90 15.22 8.43 4.88
CA MET A 90 14.44 8.63 3.69
C MET A 90 14.99 9.82 2.89
N CYS A 91 15.63 9.51 1.77
CA CYS A 91 15.94 10.50 0.75
C CYS A 91 14.67 10.81 -0.07
N GLN A 92 14.35 12.09 -0.28
CA GLN A 92 13.31 12.49 -1.24
C GLN A 92 13.63 11.95 -2.63
N SER A 93 14.93 11.84 -2.96
CA SER A 93 15.38 11.20 -4.19
C SER A 93 14.99 9.72 -4.31
N TYR A 94 14.79 8.93 -3.24
CA TYR A 94 14.34 7.53 -3.38
C TYR A 94 12.87 7.44 -3.81
N ILE A 95 12.04 8.37 -3.33
CA ILE A 95 10.64 8.55 -3.76
C ILE A 95 10.61 9.13 -5.19
N ASP A 96 11.44 10.14 -5.47
CA ASP A 96 11.51 10.82 -6.77
C ASP A 96 12.19 9.96 -7.87
N LEU A 97 13.14 9.08 -7.51
CA LEU A 97 13.82 8.15 -8.43
C LEU A 97 12.90 7.03 -8.89
N LYS A 98 11.93 6.61 -8.06
CA LYS A 98 10.90 5.65 -8.47
C LYS A 98 9.70 6.32 -9.11
N ILE A 99 9.33 7.53 -8.69
CA ILE A 99 8.17 8.26 -9.19
C ILE A 99 8.59 9.72 -9.41
N GLN A 100 8.97 10.04 -10.64
CA GLN A 100 9.11 11.44 -11.06
C GLN A 100 7.71 12.08 -11.06
N PHE A 101 7.31 12.68 -9.96
CA PHE A 101 6.14 13.54 -9.90
C PHE A 101 6.44 14.81 -10.70
N LYS A 102 6.19 14.77 -12.00
CA LYS A 102 6.23 15.97 -12.83
C LYS A 102 4.99 16.80 -12.48
N ASN A 103 5.18 18.09 -12.20
CA ASN A 103 4.10 19.07 -12.11
C ASN A 103 3.59 19.39 -13.52
N ASN A 104 3.08 18.37 -14.19
CA ASN A 104 2.41 18.52 -15.47
C ASN A 104 0.92 18.68 -15.19
N ASP A 105 0.23 19.47 -16.02
CA ASP A 105 -1.23 19.46 -16.01
C ASP A 105 -1.75 18.03 -16.22
N ILE A 106 -2.91 17.75 -15.62
CA ILE A 106 -3.62 16.48 -15.79
C ILE A 106 -3.74 16.24 -17.30
N CYS A 107 -3.25 15.08 -17.76
CA CYS A 107 -3.18 14.67 -19.17
C CYS A 107 -2.12 15.29 -20.08
N SER A 108 -1.16 16.03 -19.57
CA SER A 108 0.05 16.41 -20.32
C SER A 108 1.07 15.25 -20.35
N PHE A 109 0.58 14.02 -20.49
CA PHE A 109 1.34 12.77 -20.48
C PHE A 109 1.67 12.34 -21.91
N ASN A 110 2.94 12.08 -22.18
CA ASN A 110 3.37 11.52 -23.46
C ASN A 110 3.66 10.02 -23.30
N ALA A 111 2.78 9.19 -23.85
CA ALA A 111 2.89 7.74 -23.74
C ALA A 111 4.11 7.13 -24.44
N GLN A 112 4.78 7.85 -25.34
CA GLN A 112 6.03 7.42 -25.97
C GLN A 112 7.26 7.72 -25.11
N THR A 113 7.27 8.81 -24.33
CA THR A 113 8.47 9.27 -23.60
C THR A 113 8.40 9.10 -22.08
N ASP A 114 7.21 9.03 -21.48
CA ASP A 114 7.02 8.96 -20.01
C ASP A 114 6.88 7.52 -19.46
N THR A 115 7.27 6.52 -20.24
CA THR A 115 7.10 5.09 -19.91
C THR A 115 8.01 4.61 -18.77
N VAL A 116 7.43 3.88 -17.81
CA VAL A 116 8.19 2.94 -16.96
C VAL A 116 8.29 1.60 -17.67
N SER A 117 9.34 0.86 -17.31
CA SER A 117 9.65 -0.52 -17.70
C SER A 117 8.41 -1.35 -18.07
N SER A 118 8.53 -2.03 -19.21
CA SER A 118 7.52 -2.79 -19.94
C SER A 118 7.13 -4.10 -19.30
N ASP A 119 7.19 -4.25 -17.98
CA ASP A 119 6.82 -5.51 -17.34
C ASP A 119 5.30 -5.70 -17.41
N LYS A 120 4.86 -6.31 -18.52
CA LYS A 120 3.49 -6.75 -18.84
C LYS A 120 2.94 -7.77 -17.84
N ARG A 121 3.67 -8.10 -16.77
CA ARG A 121 3.40 -9.23 -15.90
C ARG A 121 2.11 -9.09 -15.08
N PHE A 122 1.61 -7.87 -14.86
CA PHE A 122 0.50 -7.66 -13.91
C PHE A 122 -0.79 -7.08 -14.51
N CYS A 123 -0.74 -6.37 -15.65
CA CYS A 123 -1.92 -5.75 -16.24
C CYS A 123 -2.02 -5.99 -17.75
N LEU A 124 -3.23 -6.35 -18.18
CA LEU A 124 -3.54 -6.75 -19.54
C LEU A 124 -3.99 -5.56 -20.38
N GLU A 125 -3.84 -5.69 -21.71
CA GLU A 125 -4.36 -4.70 -22.64
C GLU A 125 -5.88 -4.53 -22.53
N LYS A 126 -6.34 -3.30 -22.75
CA LYS A 126 -7.76 -2.95 -22.67
C LYS A 126 -8.48 -3.52 -23.88
N LYS A 127 -9.22 -4.62 -23.67
CA LYS A 127 -10.04 -5.26 -24.71
C LYS A 127 -11.06 -4.29 -25.31
N GLU A 128 -11.40 -4.46 -26.59
CA GLU A 128 -12.17 -3.48 -27.36
C GLU A 128 -13.59 -3.25 -26.80
N PHE A 129 -14.33 -4.32 -26.50
CA PHE A 129 -15.70 -4.19 -26.01
C PHE A 129 -16.03 -5.18 -24.89
N LYS A 130 -16.54 -4.64 -23.77
CA LYS A 130 -17.31 -5.36 -22.75
C LYS A 130 -18.59 -4.56 -22.52
N PRO A 131 -19.77 -5.18 -22.37
CA PRO A 131 -20.98 -4.46 -21.97
C PRO A 131 -20.90 -4.04 -20.50
N TRP A 132 -21.72 -3.08 -20.11
CA TRP A 132 -21.94 -2.77 -18.69
C TRP A 132 -22.49 -4.00 -17.98
N LYS A 133 -21.92 -4.33 -16.81
CA LYS A 133 -22.39 -5.46 -16.01
C LYS A 133 -23.29 -4.93 -14.89
N CYS A 134 -24.58 -5.13 -15.07
CA CYS A 134 -25.65 -4.79 -14.12
C CYS A 134 -26.26 -6.09 -13.59
N ASP A 135 -25.50 -6.85 -12.82
CA ASP A 135 -25.95 -8.16 -12.35
C ASP A 135 -26.69 -8.02 -11.02
N LYS A 136 -28.01 -8.01 -11.10
CA LYS A 136 -28.88 -7.88 -9.93
C LYS A 136 -28.54 -8.91 -8.85
N ASN A 137 -28.23 -10.16 -9.20
CA ASN A 137 -28.06 -11.23 -8.23
C ASN A 137 -26.72 -11.17 -7.47
N SER A 138 -25.64 -10.66 -8.09
CA SER A 138 -24.33 -10.54 -7.43
C SER A 138 -24.16 -9.23 -6.65
N PHE A 139 -24.93 -8.19 -6.97
CA PHE A 139 -24.90 -6.91 -6.25
C PHE A 139 -26.03 -6.73 -5.24
N GLU A 140 -27.21 -7.33 -5.42
CA GLU A 140 -28.33 -7.18 -4.46
C GLU A 140 -28.02 -7.81 -3.10
N THR A 141 -27.20 -8.86 -3.05
CA THR A 141 -26.78 -9.52 -1.80
C THR A 141 -25.77 -8.72 -0.99
N VAL A 142 -25.03 -7.78 -1.62
CA VAL A 142 -23.96 -7.01 -0.96
C VAL A 142 -24.23 -5.50 -0.89
N HIS A 143 -24.93 -4.94 -1.88
CA HIS A 143 -25.19 -3.50 -2.00
C HIS A 143 -26.68 -3.15 -2.12
N HIS A 144 -27.60 -4.12 -1.96
CA HIS A 144 -29.07 -3.96 -1.89
C HIS A 144 -29.76 -3.17 -3.03
N LYS A 145 -29.03 -2.70 -4.06
CA LYS A 145 -29.55 -1.93 -5.20
C LYS A 145 -28.71 -2.22 -6.44
N GLY A 146 -29.33 -2.15 -7.62
CA GLY A 146 -28.77 -2.53 -8.92
C GLY A 146 -27.55 -1.72 -9.37
N VAL A 147 -26.40 -1.98 -8.78
CA VAL A 147 -25.10 -1.46 -9.20
C VAL A 147 -24.78 -1.98 -10.60
N CYS A 148 -24.39 -1.06 -11.47
CA CYS A 148 -23.87 -1.34 -12.81
C CYS A 148 -22.40 -0.96 -12.85
N VAL A 149 -21.55 -1.86 -13.31
CA VAL A 149 -20.11 -1.60 -13.39
C VAL A 149 -19.64 -1.44 -14.82
N SER A 150 -18.87 -0.38 -15.02
CA SER A 150 -18.40 0.05 -16.32
C SER A 150 -17.43 -0.96 -16.93
N PRO A 151 -17.38 -1.07 -18.27
CA PRO A 151 -16.40 -1.89 -18.99
C PRO A 151 -14.95 -1.59 -18.60
N ARG A 152 -14.66 -0.32 -18.26
CA ARG A 152 -13.36 0.14 -17.76
C ARG A 152 -13.02 -0.51 -16.42
N ARG A 153 -13.91 -0.40 -15.41
CA ARG A 153 -13.70 -0.99 -14.07
C ARG A 153 -13.64 -2.53 -14.11
N GLN A 154 -14.35 -3.16 -15.05
CA GLN A 154 -14.24 -4.60 -15.32
C GLN A 154 -12.89 -5.05 -15.92
N GLY A 155 -12.10 -4.11 -16.45
CA GLY A 155 -10.77 -4.34 -16.99
C GLY A 155 -9.69 -3.58 -16.23
N PHE A 156 -9.97 -3.19 -14.99
CA PHE A 156 -9.14 -2.33 -14.15
C PHE A 156 -7.83 -3.02 -13.76
N CYS A 157 -6.71 -2.29 -13.82
CA CYS A 157 -5.39 -2.77 -13.45
C CYS A 157 -5.20 -2.66 -11.93
N LEU A 158 -5.18 -3.78 -11.21
CA LEU A 158 -4.83 -3.78 -9.78
C LEU A 158 -3.32 -4.01 -9.55
N GLY A 159 -2.55 -4.23 -10.63
CA GLY A 159 -1.11 -4.44 -10.56
C GLY A 159 -0.74 -5.59 -9.62
N ASN A 160 0.38 -5.42 -8.91
CA ASN A 160 0.86 -6.41 -7.94
C ASN A 160 -0.09 -6.60 -6.74
N LEU A 161 -0.99 -5.63 -6.46
CA LEU A 161 -1.94 -5.73 -5.33
C LEU A 161 -2.82 -6.99 -5.45
N ASN A 162 -3.14 -7.41 -6.68
CA ASN A 162 -3.90 -8.63 -6.94
C ASN A 162 -3.10 -9.93 -6.71
N TYR A 163 -1.77 -9.85 -6.72
CA TYR A 163 -0.87 -10.99 -6.64
C TYR A 163 -0.22 -11.17 -5.27
N LEU A 164 -0.37 -10.21 -4.35
CA LEU A 164 0.08 -10.33 -2.97
C LEU A 164 -0.43 -11.64 -2.33
N LEU A 165 0.49 -12.45 -1.83
CA LEU A 165 0.21 -13.66 -1.06
C LEU A 165 0.17 -13.34 0.43
N ASN A 166 -0.39 -14.25 1.23
CA ASN A 166 -0.52 -14.06 2.69
C ASN A 166 0.82 -13.75 3.37
N ASP A 167 1.91 -14.38 2.94
CA ASP A 167 3.24 -14.15 3.50
C ASP A 167 3.82 -12.78 3.07
N ASP A 168 3.49 -12.31 1.86
CA ASP A 168 3.91 -10.99 1.36
C ASP A 168 3.21 -9.87 2.12
N ILE A 169 1.93 -10.05 2.45
CA ILE A 169 1.11 -9.07 3.18
C ILE A 169 1.83 -8.61 4.44
N TYR A 170 2.41 -9.54 5.22
CA TYR A 170 3.12 -9.25 6.47
C TYR A 170 4.43 -8.45 6.30
N ASN A 171 4.95 -8.34 5.08
CA ASN A 171 6.18 -7.60 4.75
C ASN A 171 5.91 -6.28 4.00
N VAL A 172 4.66 -6.00 3.61
CA VAL A 172 4.28 -4.80 2.84
C VAL A 172 4.11 -3.59 3.77
N HIS A 173 5.15 -2.76 3.91
CA HIS A 173 5.11 -1.52 4.70
C HIS A 173 4.49 -0.34 3.93
N ASN A 174 4.26 0.80 4.59
CA ASN A 174 3.55 1.96 4.02
C ASN A 174 4.16 2.48 2.71
N SER A 175 5.48 2.59 2.65
CA SER A 175 6.20 3.03 1.45
C SER A 175 6.02 2.05 0.29
N GLN A 176 6.10 0.74 0.56
CA GLN A 176 5.89 -0.31 -0.44
C GLN A 176 4.44 -0.31 -0.93
N LEU A 177 3.45 -0.23 -0.03
CA LEU A 177 2.04 -0.17 -0.40
C LEU A 177 1.77 1.03 -1.33
N LEU A 178 2.31 2.20 -1.00
CA LEU A 178 2.19 3.40 -1.83
C LEU A 178 2.81 3.19 -3.22
N ILE A 179 4.01 2.59 -3.29
CA ILE A 179 4.67 2.29 -4.56
C ILE A 179 3.82 1.35 -5.42
N GLU A 180 3.23 0.30 -4.83
CA GLU A 180 2.40 -0.66 -5.57
C GLU A 180 1.14 0.00 -6.14
N ILE A 181 0.47 0.84 -5.35
CA ILE A 181 -0.71 1.60 -5.80
C ILE A 181 -0.34 2.53 -6.96
N ILE A 182 0.78 3.24 -6.86
CA ILE A 182 1.23 4.18 -7.90
C ILE A 182 1.64 3.44 -9.17
N MET A 183 2.33 2.30 -9.06
CA MET A 183 2.72 1.48 -10.22
C MET A 183 1.49 0.94 -10.94
N ALA A 184 0.50 0.41 -10.22
CA ALA A 184 -0.77 -0.02 -10.80
C ALA A 184 -1.46 1.15 -11.51
N SER A 185 -1.59 2.30 -10.83
CA SER A 185 -2.24 3.50 -11.37
C SER A 185 -1.58 4.02 -12.64
N LYS A 186 -0.24 4.00 -12.68
CA LYS A 186 0.52 4.42 -13.86
C LYS A 186 0.30 3.46 -15.03
N GLN A 187 0.25 2.16 -14.77
CA GLN A 187 0.01 1.15 -15.81
C GLN A 187 -1.44 1.23 -16.33
N GLU A 188 -2.42 1.45 -15.47
CA GLU A 188 -3.81 1.75 -15.86
C GLU A 188 -3.87 2.96 -16.80
N GLY A 189 -3.26 4.08 -16.39
CA GLY A 189 -3.25 5.31 -17.17
C GLY A 189 -2.62 5.13 -18.56
N LYS A 190 -1.47 4.43 -18.63
CA LYS A 190 -0.81 4.10 -19.90
C LYS A 190 -1.71 3.28 -20.83
N LEU A 191 -2.39 2.27 -20.28
CA LEU A 191 -3.24 1.37 -21.07
C LEU A 191 -4.53 2.07 -21.56
N LEU A 192 -5.11 2.96 -20.74
CA LEU A 192 -6.25 3.79 -21.14
C LEU A 192 -5.84 4.82 -22.20
N TRP A 193 -4.68 5.45 -22.05
CA TRP A 193 -4.13 6.34 -23.07
C TRP A 193 -3.91 5.61 -24.39
N LYS A 194 -3.29 4.43 -24.37
CA LYS A 194 -3.09 3.61 -25.58
C LYS A 194 -4.42 3.28 -26.27
N LYS A 195 -5.51 3.06 -25.52
CA LYS A 195 -6.81 2.69 -26.07
C LYS A 195 -7.62 3.89 -26.59
N HIS A 196 -7.60 5.01 -25.86
CA HIS A 196 -8.54 6.12 -26.06
C HIS A 196 -7.87 7.44 -26.47
N GLY A 197 -6.55 7.51 -26.37
CA GLY A 197 -5.77 8.69 -26.70
C GLY A 197 -5.30 8.62 -28.14
N THR A 198 -5.41 9.73 -28.84
CA THR A 198 -4.75 9.95 -30.12
C THR A 198 -3.86 11.18 -30.01
N ILE A 199 -2.97 11.39 -30.99
CA ILE A 199 -2.13 12.59 -31.04
C ILE A 199 -2.97 13.87 -31.16
N LEU A 200 -4.17 13.77 -31.77
CA LEU A 200 -5.04 14.90 -32.09
C LEU A 200 -6.16 15.15 -31.06
N ASP A 201 -6.56 14.10 -30.33
CA ASP A 201 -7.59 14.18 -29.27
C ASP A 201 -7.25 13.22 -28.13
N ASN A 202 -7.07 13.79 -26.94
CA ASN A 202 -6.80 13.10 -25.69
C ASN A 202 -7.93 13.20 -24.66
N GLN A 203 -9.03 13.90 -24.95
CA GLN A 203 -10.08 14.20 -23.97
C GLN A 203 -10.75 12.92 -23.46
N ASN A 204 -10.98 11.96 -24.35
CA ASN A 204 -11.55 10.66 -23.97
C ASN A 204 -10.59 9.86 -23.07
N ALA A 205 -9.29 9.83 -23.39
CA ALA A 205 -8.30 9.20 -22.53
C ALA A 205 -8.27 9.86 -21.14
N CYS A 206 -8.29 11.19 -21.09
CA CYS A 206 -8.34 11.94 -19.85
C CYS A 206 -9.53 11.60 -18.97
N LYS A 207 -10.72 11.58 -19.56
CA LYS A 207 -11.95 11.23 -18.85
C LYS A 207 -11.82 9.85 -18.22
N TYR A 208 -11.39 8.84 -18.98
CA TYR A 208 -11.23 7.50 -18.44
C TYR A 208 -10.13 7.37 -17.39
N ILE A 209 -9.02 8.11 -17.54
CA ILE A 209 -7.94 8.14 -16.53
C ILE A 209 -8.46 8.76 -15.23
N ASN A 210 -9.21 9.86 -15.32
CA ASN A 210 -9.80 10.51 -14.16
C ASN A 210 -10.84 9.61 -13.47
N ASP A 211 -11.69 8.92 -14.24
CA ASP A 211 -12.61 7.92 -13.70
C ASP A 211 -11.86 6.79 -12.99
N SER A 212 -10.73 6.31 -13.55
CA SER A 212 -9.90 5.30 -12.88
C SER A 212 -9.20 5.82 -11.63
N TYR A 213 -8.82 7.09 -11.57
CA TYR A 213 -8.28 7.71 -10.36
C TYR A 213 -9.31 7.68 -9.21
N VAL A 214 -10.57 8.00 -9.50
CA VAL A 214 -11.66 7.94 -8.52
C VAL A 214 -11.86 6.49 -8.04
N ASP A 215 -11.83 5.51 -8.95
CA ASP A 215 -11.93 4.10 -8.57
C ASP A 215 -10.76 3.64 -7.68
N TYR A 216 -9.51 4.04 -7.96
CA TYR A 216 -8.38 3.73 -7.07
C TYR A 216 -8.57 4.33 -5.68
N LYS A 217 -9.04 5.57 -5.61
CA LYS A 217 -9.40 6.20 -4.34
C LYS A 217 -10.43 5.34 -3.62
N ASP A 218 -11.51 4.96 -4.28
CA ASP A 218 -12.59 4.16 -3.67
C ASP A 218 -12.10 2.77 -3.24
N ILE A 219 -11.21 2.11 -3.98
CA ILE A 219 -10.57 0.86 -3.57
C ILE A 219 -9.72 1.07 -2.31
N VAL A 220 -8.86 2.09 -2.30
CA VAL A 220 -7.94 2.37 -1.18
C VAL A 220 -8.69 2.76 0.09
N ILE A 221 -9.84 3.44 -0.03
CA ILE A 221 -10.67 3.85 1.12
C ILE A 221 -11.82 2.87 1.43
N GLY A 222 -12.02 1.84 0.61
CA GLY A 222 -12.96 0.73 0.82
C GLY A 222 -14.41 1.05 0.50
N ASN A 223 -14.62 1.96 -0.45
CA ASN A 223 -15.92 2.32 -1.00
C ASN A 223 -16.18 1.69 -2.37
N ASP A 224 -15.21 0.98 -2.95
CA ASP A 224 -15.39 0.32 -4.26
C ASP A 224 -16.55 -0.68 -4.21
N LEU A 225 -17.45 -0.55 -5.17
CA LEU A 225 -18.69 -1.34 -5.24
C LEU A 225 -18.54 -2.59 -6.12
N TRP A 226 -17.37 -2.78 -6.74
CA TRP A 226 -17.15 -3.92 -7.61
C TRP A 226 -16.73 -5.14 -6.81
N ASN A 227 -17.59 -6.15 -6.81
CA ASN A 227 -17.48 -7.32 -5.94
C ASN A 227 -17.02 -8.59 -6.70
N ASP A 228 -16.07 -8.47 -7.62
CA ASP A 228 -15.44 -9.64 -8.23
C ASP A 228 -14.36 -10.26 -7.33
N ASN A 229 -13.99 -11.51 -7.60
CA ASN A 229 -13.03 -12.25 -6.77
C ASN A 229 -11.71 -11.49 -6.57
N ASN A 230 -11.22 -10.79 -7.60
CA ASN A 230 -9.99 -10.02 -7.53
C ASN A 230 -10.15 -8.79 -6.62
N SER A 231 -11.25 -8.04 -6.75
CA SER A 231 -11.49 -6.84 -5.94
C SER A 231 -11.76 -7.20 -4.49
N ILE A 232 -12.49 -8.28 -4.21
CA ILE A 232 -12.65 -8.82 -2.85
C ILE A 232 -11.30 -9.19 -2.25
N LYS A 233 -10.47 -9.92 -3.01
CA LYS A 233 -9.13 -10.32 -2.57
C LYS A 233 -8.27 -9.10 -2.24
N VAL A 234 -8.21 -8.12 -3.14
CA VAL A 234 -7.45 -6.88 -2.93
C VAL A 234 -7.99 -6.10 -1.74
N GLN A 235 -9.30 -5.97 -1.60
CA GLN A 235 -9.91 -5.28 -0.46
C GLN A 235 -9.57 -5.96 0.87
N ASN A 236 -9.59 -7.29 0.92
CA ASN A 236 -9.17 -8.05 2.10
C ASN A 236 -7.69 -7.87 2.41
N ASN A 237 -6.82 -7.92 1.40
CA ASN A 237 -5.40 -7.68 1.55
C ASN A 237 -5.13 -6.26 2.06
N LEU A 238 -5.79 -5.24 1.49
CA LEU A 238 -5.70 -3.87 1.96
C LEU A 238 -6.19 -3.77 3.40
N ASN A 239 -7.33 -4.37 3.75
CA ASN A 239 -7.81 -4.39 5.14
C ASN A 239 -6.78 -4.94 6.12
N LEU A 240 -6.11 -6.05 5.78
CA LEU A 240 -5.06 -6.63 6.61
C LEU A 240 -3.84 -5.71 6.72
N ILE A 241 -3.39 -5.12 5.61
CA ILE A 241 -2.25 -4.20 5.60
C ILE A 241 -2.57 -2.95 6.41
N PHE A 242 -3.75 -2.35 6.22
CA PHE A 242 -4.17 -1.14 6.91
C PHE A 242 -4.42 -1.37 8.41
N GLU A 243 -5.07 -2.47 8.77
CA GLU A 243 -5.28 -2.84 10.17
C GLU A 243 -3.94 -3.03 10.88
N ARG A 244 -2.97 -3.67 10.23
CA ARG A 244 -1.62 -3.83 10.78
C ARG A 244 -0.85 -2.51 10.86
N ASN A 245 -0.83 -1.73 9.78
CA ASN A 245 0.03 -0.55 9.68
C ASN A 245 -0.52 0.67 10.41
N PHE A 246 -1.84 0.74 10.59
CA PHE A 246 -2.50 1.93 11.13
C PHE A 246 -3.52 1.63 12.24
N GLY A 247 -3.80 0.35 12.54
CA GLY A 247 -4.73 -0.04 13.59
C GLY A 247 -6.22 0.06 13.20
N TYR A 248 -6.54 0.27 11.92
CA TYR A 248 -7.92 0.34 11.44
C TYR A 248 -8.12 -0.34 10.09
N LYS A 249 -9.32 -0.90 9.89
CA LYS A 249 -9.74 -1.47 8.61
C LYS A 249 -10.21 -0.37 7.66
N VAL A 250 -10.01 -0.61 6.38
CA VAL A 250 -10.53 0.23 5.30
C VAL A 250 -12.07 0.07 5.23
N GLY A 251 -12.81 1.14 4.88
CA GLY A 251 -14.27 1.11 4.67
C GLY A 251 -15.16 1.03 5.91
N ARG A 252 -14.68 0.51 7.06
CA ARG A 252 -15.51 0.35 8.28
C ARG A 252 -15.73 1.64 9.07
N ASN A 253 -14.78 2.57 9.01
CA ASN A 253 -14.88 3.92 9.56
C ASN A 253 -14.32 4.85 8.48
N LYS A 254 -15.09 5.83 7.99
CA LYS A 254 -14.60 6.87 7.06
C LYS A 254 -13.46 7.66 7.74
N LEU A 255 -12.22 7.17 7.66
CA LEU A 255 -11.07 7.73 8.37
C LEU A 255 -10.06 8.44 7.46
N PHE A 256 -10.28 8.44 6.15
CA PHE A 256 -9.52 9.31 5.26
C PHE A 256 -10.19 10.68 5.22
N LYS A 257 -9.72 11.58 6.11
CA LYS A 257 -10.03 13.01 5.99
C LYS A 257 -9.57 13.48 4.62
N THR A 258 -10.47 14.12 3.87
CA THR A 258 -10.14 14.82 2.64
C THR A 258 -9.07 15.89 2.92
N ILE A 259 -8.30 16.28 1.90
CA ILE A 259 -7.32 17.38 2.01
C ILE A 259 -7.98 18.67 2.56
N LYS A 260 -9.28 18.86 2.32
CA LYS A 260 -10.08 19.97 2.85
C LYS A 260 -10.36 19.83 4.35
N GLU A 261 -10.65 18.62 4.83
CA GLU A 261 -10.85 18.31 6.26
C GLU A 261 -9.53 18.23 7.05
N LEU A 262 -8.39 18.18 6.37
CA LEU A 262 -7.03 18.26 6.95
C LEU A 262 -6.49 19.69 7.05
N LYS A 263 -7.16 20.66 6.40
CA LYS A 263 -6.76 22.09 6.38
C LYS A 263 -7.49 22.96 7.40
N ASN A 264 -8.48 22.41 8.11
CA ASN A 264 -9.23 23.08 9.17
C ASN A 264 -8.84 22.53 10.55
#